data_AF-A0A7J8MYS7-F1
#
_entry.id   AF-A0A7J8MYS7-F1
#
_cell.length_a   1.000
_cell.length_b   1.000
_cell.length_c   1.000
_cell.angle_alpha   90.00
_cell.angle_beta   90.00
_cell.angle_gamma   90.00
#
_symmetry.space_group_name_H-M   'P 1'
#
loop_
_entity.id
_entity.type
_entity.pdbx_description
1 polymer ?
#
loop_
_entity_poly.entity_id
_entity_poly.type
_entity_poly.pdbx_seq_one_letter_code
_entity_poly.pdbx_strand_id
1 'polypeptide(L)'
;MNGVPEDLIVYEIALVVPKRNLNEENKGYDCVEVLVNEFRNVGLIVERVLGLSDEFIKWLGMGYKVILSRVAYYLSFFQLAAPLETLGRVAAKMQMNKTTHIGIDLQFEWEEIKAFVRQPDGSLFSWCERFQCYRHLIYKIVNKKNSDVTLKFDGKAIQWEAGKSLLQRLELEGIVKQVFPLHDEIKRKKLLRSWALNWWDFTAQPIDEIYAYFGTKIAVYFAFLGMYTRWMIFPATFGLILQLIDFGSLKLLVFPAFFISIVLWAVLFFQFWKRKNSALSARWHLNFSVSTSEGYKLSGREWNSLQPPLELVKNSGIDKTKEKEALQRYEWFGYLKRFRNDVIIILSIICLQLPFELAYAHLYEVLKSDMVK
;
A
#
# COMPACT_ATOMS: atom_id res chain seq x y z
N MET A 1 27.96 -1.32 12.23
CA MET A 1 27.93 -2.79 12.33
C MET A 1 27.40 -3.15 13.71
N ASN A 2 26.12 -3.45 13.80
CA ASN A 2 25.46 -4.12 14.93
C ASN A 2 24.43 -5.04 14.28
N GLY A 3 24.89 -6.16 13.75
CA GLY A 3 23.99 -7.18 13.21
C GLY A 3 23.20 -7.75 14.38
N VAL A 4 21.89 -7.57 14.38
CA VAL A 4 21.01 -8.34 15.28
C VAL A 4 21.27 -9.81 14.97
N PRO A 5 21.53 -10.67 15.97
CA PRO A 5 21.71 -12.10 15.75
C PRO A 5 20.55 -12.64 14.91
N GLU A 6 20.84 -13.35 13.82
CA GLU A 6 19.82 -13.90 12.90
C GLU A 6 18.87 -14.91 13.60
N ASP A 7 19.20 -15.30 14.84
CA ASP A 7 18.46 -16.27 15.68
C ASP A 7 17.51 -15.64 16.70
N LEU A 8 17.39 -14.31 16.75
CA LEU A 8 16.40 -13.68 17.63
C LEU A 8 14.99 -13.90 17.06
N ILE A 9 14.17 -14.66 17.79
CA ILE A 9 12.77 -14.91 17.44
C ILE A 9 12.03 -13.57 17.50
N VAL A 10 11.67 -13.03 16.33
CA VAL A 10 10.86 -11.82 16.21
C VAL A 10 9.44 -12.22 15.85
N TYR A 11 8.49 -11.87 16.70
CA TYR A 11 7.06 -12.02 16.43
C TYR A 11 6.58 -10.91 15.52
N GLU A 12 5.99 -11.28 14.38
CA GLU A 12 5.62 -10.33 13.34
C GLU A 12 4.13 -10.26 13.06
N ILE A 13 3.37 -11.29 13.45
CA ILE A 13 1.92 -11.36 13.26
C ILE A 13 1.26 -11.74 14.56
N ALA A 14 0.12 -11.11 14.83
CA ALA A 14 -0.79 -11.49 15.90
C ALA A 14 -2.13 -11.97 15.33
N LEU A 15 -2.65 -13.00 15.98
CA LEU A 15 -3.97 -13.57 15.77
C LEU A 15 -4.81 -13.36 17.03
N VAL A 16 -6.05 -12.90 16.85
CA VAL A 16 -7.00 -12.67 17.94
C VAL A 16 -8.11 -13.69 17.92
N VAL A 17 -8.30 -14.37 19.05
CA VAL A 17 -9.32 -15.40 19.26
C VAL A 17 -10.07 -15.07 20.57
N PRO A 18 -11.40 -15.27 20.68
CA PRO A 18 -12.09 -15.11 21.95
C PRO A 18 -11.57 -16.10 23.00
N LYS A 19 -11.52 -15.63 24.24
CA LYS A 19 -11.07 -16.39 25.41
C LYS A 19 -12.16 -17.38 25.82
N ARG A 20 -11.76 -18.64 25.98
CA ARG A 20 -12.65 -19.74 26.37
C ARG A 20 -13.14 -19.56 27.82
N ASN A 21 -14.40 -19.89 28.06
CA ASN A 21 -14.89 -20.15 29.42
C ASN A 21 -14.42 -21.55 29.84
N LEU A 22 -13.56 -21.64 30.85
CA LEU A 22 -12.92 -22.88 31.31
C LEU A 22 -13.88 -23.93 31.92
N ASN A 23 -15.19 -23.65 31.97
CA ASN A 23 -16.15 -24.48 32.70
C ASN A 23 -16.63 -25.73 31.93
N GLU A 24 -16.20 -25.95 30.68
CA GLU A 24 -16.56 -27.15 29.93
C GLU A 24 -15.33 -28.00 29.55
N GLU A 25 -15.12 -29.08 30.30
CA GLU A 25 -14.22 -30.19 29.97
C GLU A 25 -14.75 -30.98 28.76
N ASN A 26 -14.68 -30.41 27.57
CA ASN A 26 -15.02 -31.11 26.34
C ASN A 26 -13.76 -31.74 25.72
N LYS A 27 -13.64 -33.08 25.81
CA LYS A 27 -12.62 -33.95 25.18
C LYS A 27 -12.74 -34.04 23.64
N GLY A 28 -13.05 -32.93 22.96
CA GLY A 28 -13.15 -32.86 21.49
C GLY A 28 -11.97 -32.11 20.87
N TYR A 29 -11.81 -32.21 19.54
CA TYR A 29 -10.85 -31.41 18.78
C TYR A 29 -11.19 -29.92 18.89
N ASP A 30 -10.55 -29.22 19.84
CA ASP A 30 -10.65 -27.77 19.98
C ASP A 30 -10.10 -27.11 18.71
N CYS A 31 -10.91 -26.30 18.04
CA CYS A 31 -10.52 -25.67 16.79
C CYS A 31 -9.28 -24.78 16.95
N VAL A 32 -9.07 -24.19 18.14
CA VAL A 32 -7.92 -23.32 18.43
C VAL A 32 -6.65 -24.15 18.60
N GLU A 33 -6.73 -25.30 19.27
CA GLU A 33 -5.59 -26.20 19.42
C GLU A 33 -5.20 -26.83 18.08
N VAL A 34 -6.19 -27.23 17.27
CA VAL A 34 -5.96 -27.70 15.91
C VAL A 34 -5.27 -26.62 15.07
N LEU A 35 -5.74 -25.37 15.13
CA LEU A 35 -5.12 -24.25 14.44
C LEU A 35 -3.66 -24.03 14.86
N VAL A 36 -3.39 -24.04 16.17
CA VAL A 36 -2.02 -23.89 16.71
C VAL A 36 -1.12 -25.04 16.27
N ASN A 37 -1.63 -26.28 16.26
CA ASN A 37 -0.89 -27.44 15.81
C ASN A 37 -0.59 -27.38 14.30
N GLU A 38 -1.55 -26.95 13.48
CA GLU A 38 -1.31 -26.75 12.05
C GLU A 38 -0.27 -25.64 11.77
N PHE A 39 -0.27 -24.55 12.55
CA PHE A 39 0.80 -23.54 12.44
C PHE A 39 2.18 -24.12 12.79
N ARG A 40 2.28 -24.93 13.83
CA ARG A 40 3.53 -25.61 14.21
C ARG A 40 3.98 -26.61 13.13
N ASN A 41 3.04 -27.37 12.54
CA ASN A 41 3.33 -28.31 11.45
C ASN A 41 3.90 -27.62 10.20
N VAL A 42 3.53 -26.36 9.98
CA VAL A 42 4.03 -25.52 8.88
C VAL A 42 5.40 -24.91 9.19
N GLY A 43 5.88 -25.01 10.43
CA GLY A 43 7.16 -24.46 10.88
C GLY A 43 7.06 -23.04 11.44
N LEU A 44 5.86 -22.61 11.86
CA LEU A 44 5.67 -21.36 12.61
C LEU A 44 5.84 -21.61 14.11
N ILE A 45 6.51 -20.67 14.76
CA ILE A 45 6.61 -20.59 16.21
C ILE A 45 5.40 -19.80 16.70
N VAL A 46 4.61 -20.41 17.58
CA VAL A 46 3.37 -19.83 18.11
C VAL A 46 3.49 -19.65 19.61
N GLU A 47 3.41 -18.39 20.06
CA GLU A 47 3.36 -18.03 21.47
C GLU A 47 1.96 -17.52 21.83
N ARG A 48 1.36 -18.09 22.88
CA ARG A 48 0.08 -17.63 23.40
C ARG A 48 0.36 -16.57 24.47
N VAL A 49 -0.09 -15.34 24.22
CA VAL A 49 0.01 -14.24 25.19
C VAL A 49 -1.36 -14.09 25.87
N LEU A 50 -1.40 -14.35 27.17
CA LEU A 50 -2.58 -14.15 28.00
C LEU A 50 -2.71 -12.66 28.33
N GLY A 51 -3.79 -12.04 27.86
CA GLY A 51 -3.97 -10.59 27.91
C GLY A 51 -3.93 -9.99 29.32
N LEU A 52 -2.81 -9.34 29.65
CA LEU A 52 -2.78 -8.19 30.55
C LEU A 52 -3.00 -6.95 29.68
N SER A 53 -4.01 -6.14 30.04
CA SER A 53 -4.48 -4.97 29.28
C SER A 53 -3.37 -3.99 28.89
N ASP A 54 -2.28 -3.95 29.65
CA ASP A 54 -1.23 -2.92 29.56
C ASP A 54 -0.20 -3.22 28.47
N GLU A 55 0.06 -4.49 28.15
CA GLU A 55 0.91 -4.84 27.01
C GLU A 55 0.16 -4.59 25.70
N PHE A 56 -1.13 -4.93 25.65
CA PHE A 56 -2.01 -4.73 24.49
C PHE A 56 -2.10 -3.27 24.02
N ILE A 57 -2.12 -2.32 24.96
CA ILE A 57 -2.11 -0.87 24.66
C ILE A 57 -0.84 -0.45 23.91
N LYS A 58 0.29 -1.14 24.09
CA LYS A 58 1.52 -0.85 23.35
C LYS A 58 1.39 -1.29 21.88
N TRP A 59 0.83 -2.49 21.64
CA TRP A 59 0.74 -3.10 20.31
C TRP A 59 -0.16 -2.34 19.31
N LEU A 60 -1.23 -1.68 19.77
CA LEU A 60 -2.23 -1.03 18.90
C LEU A 60 -2.02 0.46 18.62
N GLY A 61 -1.02 1.09 19.23
CA GLY A 61 -0.83 2.55 19.11
C GLY A 61 -1.86 3.35 19.94
N MET A 62 -1.43 4.52 20.43
CA MET A 62 -2.00 5.20 21.61
C MET A 62 -3.47 5.67 21.53
N GLY A 63 -4.19 5.52 20.43
CA GLY A 63 -5.49 6.17 20.19
C GLY A 63 -6.72 5.57 20.89
N TYR A 64 -6.68 4.31 21.35
CA TYR A 64 -7.90 3.56 21.72
C TYR A 64 -7.90 2.99 23.15
N LYS A 65 -7.18 3.64 24.08
CA LYS A 65 -6.89 3.13 25.44
C LYS A 65 -8.12 2.76 26.30
N VAL A 66 -9.24 3.47 26.21
CA VAL A 66 -10.31 3.39 27.23
C VAL A 66 -11.39 2.34 26.89
N ILE A 67 -11.73 2.16 25.61
CA ILE A 67 -12.82 1.27 25.20
C ILE A 67 -12.35 -0.19 25.07
N LEU A 68 -11.08 -0.43 24.72
CA LEU A 68 -10.57 -1.80 24.54
C LEU A 68 -10.19 -2.52 25.83
N SER A 69 -9.97 -1.81 26.95
CA SER A 69 -9.56 -2.45 28.21
C SER A 69 -10.60 -3.48 28.70
N ARG A 70 -11.91 -3.20 28.57
CA ARG A 70 -12.98 -4.15 28.94
C ARG A 70 -13.13 -5.34 27.97
N VAL A 71 -12.85 -5.15 26.68
CA VAL A 71 -13.00 -6.21 25.66
C VAL A 71 -11.79 -7.15 25.66
N ALA A 72 -10.60 -6.63 25.95
CA ALA A 72 -9.36 -7.40 25.98
C ALA A 72 -9.37 -8.55 27.00
N TYR A 73 -10.13 -8.43 28.10
CA TYR A 73 -10.29 -9.50 29.10
C TYR A 73 -10.90 -10.80 28.53
N TYR A 74 -11.69 -10.68 27.45
CA TYR A 74 -12.37 -11.79 26.78
C TYR A 74 -11.66 -12.26 25.52
N LEU A 75 -10.40 -11.86 25.30
CA LEU A 75 -9.62 -12.23 24.12
C LEU A 75 -8.35 -12.98 24.53
N SER A 76 -7.93 -13.90 23.66
CA SER A 76 -6.65 -14.61 23.69
C SER A 76 -5.87 -14.23 22.44
N PHE A 77 -4.59 -13.95 22.60
CA PHE A 77 -3.71 -13.52 21.53
C PHE A 77 -2.67 -14.59 21.24
N PHE A 78 -2.43 -14.84 19.96
CA PHE A 78 -1.36 -15.71 19.51
C PHE A 78 -0.39 -14.89 18.67
N GLN A 79 0.87 -14.87 19.06
CA GLN A 79 1.95 -14.26 18.30
C GLN A 79 2.62 -15.34 17.45
N LEU A 80 2.86 -14.99 16.19
CA LEU A 80 3.46 -15.87 15.19
C LEU A 80 4.82 -15.33 14.77
N ALA A 81 5.81 -16.21 14.81
CA ALA A 81 7.15 -15.99 14.28
C ALA A 81 7.51 -17.12 13.31
N ALA A 82 8.30 -16.80 12.29
CA ALA A 82 8.81 -17.78 11.34
C ALA A 82 10.34 -17.70 11.30
N PRO A 83 11.04 -18.85 11.43
CA PRO A 83 12.46 -18.91 11.16
C PRO A 83 12.77 -18.46 9.72
N LEU A 84 13.97 -17.90 9.53
CA LEU A 84 14.41 -17.42 8.22
C LEU A 84 14.39 -18.53 7.15
N GLU A 85 14.71 -19.77 7.53
CA GLU A 85 14.65 -20.93 6.65
C GLU A 85 13.23 -21.22 6.16
N THR A 86 12.26 -21.22 7.06
CA THR A 86 10.84 -21.41 6.72
C THR A 86 10.38 -20.33 5.75
N LEU A 87 10.72 -19.07 6.03
CA LEU A 87 10.38 -17.94 5.16
C LEU A 87 11.02 -18.08 3.78
N GLY A 88 12.29 -18.48 3.72
CA GLY A 88 13.00 -18.64 2.45
C GLY A 88 12.48 -19.80 1.59
N ARG A 89 12.17 -20.95 2.21
CA ARG A 89 11.52 -22.07 1.49
C ARG A 89 10.15 -21.66 0.94
N VAL A 90 9.44 -20.78 1.64
CA VAL A 90 8.14 -20.26 1.20
C VAL A 90 8.29 -19.25 0.08
N ALA A 91 9.23 -18.31 0.21
CA ALA A 91 9.55 -17.34 -0.85
C ALA A 91 9.90 -18.05 -2.16
N ALA A 92 10.67 -19.15 -2.09
CA ALA A 92 10.96 -19.99 -3.26
C ALA A 92 9.72 -20.67 -3.83
N LYS A 93 8.85 -21.24 -2.98
CA LYS A 93 7.55 -21.80 -3.39
C LYS A 93 6.59 -20.78 -4.00
N MET A 94 6.72 -19.51 -3.64
CA MET A 94 5.95 -18.39 -4.20
C MET A 94 6.57 -17.82 -5.47
N GLN A 95 7.73 -18.34 -5.92
CA GLN A 95 8.49 -17.83 -7.06
C GLN A 95 8.77 -16.32 -6.94
N MET A 96 9.16 -15.90 -5.75
CA MET A 96 9.44 -14.49 -5.48
C MET A 96 10.67 -14.03 -6.26
N ASN A 97 10.58 -12.93 -6.99
CA ASN A 97 11.74 -12.37 -7.70
C ASN A 97 12.58 -11.49 -6.77
N LYS A 98 13.91 -11.65 -6.82
CA LYS A 98 14.88 -10.81 -6.09
C LYS A 98 16.05 -10.41 -6.97
N THR A 99 16.64 -9.27 -6.63
CA THR A 99 17.85 -8.75 -7.26
C THR A 99 19.07 -9.58 -6.84
N THR A 100 19.84 -10.01 -7.84
CA THR A 100 21.16 -10.61 -7.64
C THR A 100 22.23 -9.53 -7.50
N HIS A 101 23.42 -9.90 -7.00
CA HIS A 101 24.57 -8.99 -6.94
C HIS A 101 25.00 -8.43 -8.32
N ILE A 102 24.58 -9.08 -9.40
CA ILE A 102 24.82 -8.69 -10.79
C ILE A 102 23.79 -7.63 -11.26
N GLY A 103 22.74 -7.38 -10.48
CA GLY A 103 21.68 -6.41 -10.79
C GLY A 103 20.55 -6.97 -11.65
N ILE A 104 20.46 -8.30 -11.79
CA ILE A 104 19.39 -8.99 -12.52
C ILE A 104 18.37 -9.54 -11.51
N ASP A 105 17.08 -9.33 -11.80
CA ASP A 105 15.98 -9.92 -11.03
C ASP A 105 15.79 -11.39 -11.45
N LEU A 106 16.00 -12.32 -10.53
CA LEU A 106 15.80 -13.75 -10.72
C LEU A 106 14.81 -14.31 -9.69
N GLN A 107 14.20 -15.45 -10.01
CA GLN A 107 13.38 -16.19 -9.04
C GLN A 107 14.24 -16.64 -7.87
N PHE A 108 13.72 -16.43 -6.67
CA PHE A 108 14.44 -16.72 -5.44
C PHE A 108 14.50 -18.22 -5.19
N GLU A 109 15.72 -18.73 -5.00
CA GLU A 109 15.97 -20.10 -4.59
C GLU A 109 16.72 -20.12 -3.25
N TRP A 110 16.27 -20.96 -2.33
CA TRP A 110 16.86 -21.05 -0.99
C TRP A 110 18.27 -21.67 -1.01
N GLU A 111 18.59 -22.48 -2.01
CA GLU A 111 19.92 -23.09 -2.12
C GLU A 111 20.97 -22.06 -2.56
N GLU A 112 20.55 -21.03 -3.31
CA GLU A 112 21.41 -20.00 -3.89
C GLU A 112 21.30 -18.64 -3.17
N ILE A 113 20.98 -18.60 -1.87
CA ILE A 113 20.79 -17.34 -1.10
C ILE A 113 21.95 -16.35 -1.29
N LYS A 114 23.20 -16.85 -1.40
CA LYS A 114 24.41 -16.03 -1.54
C LYS A 114 24.46 -15.23 -2.84
N ALA A 115 23.67 -15.60 -3.85
CA ALA A 115 23.59 -14.86 -5.10
C ALA A 115 22.74 -13.58 -4.99
N PHE A 116 21.86 -13.52 -3.99
CA PHE A 116 20.88 -12.44 -3.82
C PHE A 116 21.37 -11.32 -2.91
N VAL A 117 21.02 -10.08 -3.28
CA VAL A 117 21.38 -8.88 -2.53
C VAL A 117 20.61 -8.84 -1.21
N ARG A 118 21.35 -8.64 -0.11
CA ARG A 118 20.79 -8.33 1.21
C ARG A 118 20.50 -6.83 1.34
N GLN A 119 19.56 -6.51 2.22
CA GLN A 119 19.22 -5.13 2.52
C GLN A 119 20.32 -4.42 3.31
N PRO A 120 20.31 -3.08 3.35
CA PRO A 120 21.27 -2.30 4.12
C PRO A 120 21.26 -2.61 5.62
N ASP A 121 20.16 -3.14 6.15
CA ASP A 121 20.02 -3.58 7.53
C ASP A 121 20.59 -5.00 7.77
N GLY A 122 21.09 -5.67 6.73
CA GLY A 122 21.60 -7.03 6.75
C GLY A 122 20.53 -8.11 6.56
N SER A 123 19.25 -7.73 6.53
CA SER A 123 18.14 -8.67 6.35
C SER A 123 18.08 -9.18 4.91
N LEU A 124 17.68 -10.44 4.74
CA LEU A 124 17.47 -11.03 3.41
C LEU A 124 16.15 -10.55 2.80
N PHE A 125 15.12 -10.41 3.63
CA PHE A 125 13.75 -10.09 3.20
C PHE A 125 13.24 -8.79 3.83
N SER A 126 12.62 -7.95 3.00
CA SER A 126 11.90 -6.75 3.44
C SER A 126 10.70 -7.19 4.26
N TRP A 127 10.25 -6.33 5.16
CA TRP A 127 9.04 -6.59 5.92
C TRP A 127 7.83 -6.92 5.03
N CYS A 128 7.68 -6.25 3.88
CA CYS A 128 6.64 -6.56 2.90
C CYS A 128 6.76 -8.00 2.37
N GLU A 129 7.97 -8.43 2.03
CA GLU A 129 8.24 -9.76 1.48
C GLU A 129 7.97 -10.85 2.53
N ARG A 130 8.40 -10.61 3.77
CA ARG A 130 8.12 -11.48 4.92
C ARG A 130 6.62 -11.57 5.16
N PHE A 131 5.92 -10.45 5.17
CA PHE A 131 4.47 -10.40 5.35
C PHE A 131 3.73 -11.20 4.27
N GLN A 132 4.15 -11.13 2.99
CA GLN A 132 3.58 -11.97 1.94
C GLN A 132 3.83 -13.47 2.20
N CYS A 133 5.03 -13.83 2.64
CA CYS A 133 5.35 -15.21 3.00
C CYS A 133 4.48 -15.72 4.15
N TYR A 134 4.31 -14.94 5.22
CA TYR A 134 3.41 -15.32 6.31
C TYR A 134 1.96 -15.44 5.85
N ARG A 135 1.48 -14.51 5.02
CA ARG A 135 0.11 -14.56 4.51
C ARG A 135 -0.10 -15.86 3.74
N HIS A 136 0.84 -16.22 2.87
CA HIS A 136 0.81 -17.48 2.16
C HIS A 136 0.87 -18.68 3.11
N LEU A 137 1.73 -18.66 4.13
CA LEU A 137 1.82 -19.74 5.12
C LEU A 137 0.52 -19.97 5.87
N ILE A 138 -0.07 -18.89 6.39
CA ILE A 138 -1.24 -18.95 7.26
C ILE A 138 -2.49 -19.33 6.46
N TYR A 139 -2.69 -18.73 5.27
CA TYR A 139 -3.89 -18.96 4.47
C TYR A 139 -3.82 -20.21 3.58
N LYS A 140 -2.63 -20.77 3.31
CA LYS A 140 -2.48 -22.03 2.54
C LYS A 140 -2.61 -23.28 3.41
N ILE A 141 -2.90 -23.15 4.71
CA ILE A 141 -3.21 -24.30 5.57
C ILE A 141 -4.57 -24.86 5.16
N VAL A 142 -4.54 -26.00 4.48
CA VAL A 142 -5.73 -26.70 3.96
C VAL A 142 -5.88 -28.07 4.59
N ASN A 143 -7.12 -28.56 4.62
CA ASN A 143 -7.39 -29.91 5.11
C ASN A 143 -6.79 -30.92 4.13
N LYS A 144 -5.74 -31.63 4.57
CA LYS A 144 -5.08 -32.69 3.79
C LYS A 144 -5.80 -34.04 3.91
N LYS A 145 -6.77 -34.17 4.81
CA LYS A 145 -7.53 -35.41 4.99
C LYS A 145 -8.62 -35.47 3.92
N ASN A 146 -8.90 -36.69 3.43
CA ASN A 146 -9.97 -36.96 2.47
C ASN A 146 -11.37 -36.89 3.10
N SER A 147 -11.47 -36.57 4.39
CA SER A 147 -12.73 -36.47 5.13
C SER A 147 -12.86 -35.13 5.84
N ASP A 148 -14.10 -34.69 5.97
CA ASP A 148 -14.45 -33.48 6.68
C ASP A 148 -14.15 -33.66 8.17
N VAL A 149 -13.38 -32.72 8.74
CA VAL A 149 -13.04 -32.75 10.15
C VAL A 149 -14.02 -31.86 10.91
N THR A 150 -14.78 -32.44 11.83
CA THR A 150 -15.65 -31.67 12.71
C THR A 150 -14.84 -31.09 13.86
N LEU A 151 -14.63 -29.77 13.82
CA LEU A 151 -14.03 -28.98 14.88
C LEU A 151 -15.11 -28.49 15.84
N LYS A 152 -14.81 -28.38 17.13
CA LYS A 152 -15.75 -27.83 18.12
C LYS A 152 -15.19 -26.54 18.71
N PHE A 153 -16.04 -25.53 18.84
CA PHE A 153 -15.73 -24.28 19.52
C PHE A 153 -16.97 -23.82 20.31
N ASP A 154 -16.86 -23.68 21.63
CA ASP A 154 -17.95 -23.27 22.53
C ASP A 154 -19.30 -23.98 22.23
N GLY A 155 -19.27 -25.31 22.09
CA GLY A 155 -20.45 -26.13 21.80
C GLY A 155 -20.92 -26.12 20.33
N LYS A 156 -20.42 -25.21 19.49
CA LYS A 156 -20.71 -25.17 18.05
C LYS A 156 -19.79 -26.11 17.28
N ALA A 157 -20.37 -27.00 16.47
CA ALA A 157 -19.64 -27.87 15.55
C ALA A 157 -19.41 -27.15 14.21
N ILE A 158 -18.16 -27.16 13.74
CA ILE A 158 -17.73 -26.55 12.48
C ILE A 158 -17.12 -27.64 11.62
N GLN A 159 -17.63 -27.79 10.41
CA GLN A 159 -17.09 -28.76 9.46
C GLN A 159 -15.96 -28.10 8.65
N TRP A 160 -14.76 -28.65 8.80
CA TRP A 160 -13.61 -28.27 7.99
C TRP A 160 -13.52 -29.20 6.78
N GLU A 161 -14.02 -28.69 5.65
CA GLU A 161 -14.10 -29.42 4.38
C GLU A 161 -12.71 -29.71 3.79
N ALA A 162 -12.57 -30.85 3.10
CA ALA A 162 -11.35 -31.23 2.39
C ALA A 162 -10.90 -30.13 1.40
N GLY A 163 -9.61 -29.78 1.41
CA GLY A 163 -9.03 -28.79 0.50
C GLY A 163 -9.35 -27.31 0.79
N LYS A 164 -10.26 -26.98 1.72
CA LYS A 164 -10.52 -25.60 2.13
C LYS A 164 -9.54 -25.12 3.20
N SER A 165 -9.24 -23.82 3.20
CA SER A 165 -8.32 -23.24 4.18
C SER A 165 -8.95 -23.15 5.57
N LEU A 166 -8.17 -23.53 6.59
CA LEU A 166 -8.64 -23.53 7.98
C LEU A 166 -8.94 -22.11 8.46
N LEU A 167 -8.01 -21.17 8.21
CA LEU A 167 -8.14 -19.81 8.72
C LEU A 167 -9.35 -19.07 8.12
N GLN A 168 -9.57 -19.16 6.81
CA GLN A 168 -10.74 -18.49 6.19
C GLN A 168 -12.04 -19.02 6.77
N ARG A 169 -12.14 -20.33 7.05
CA ARG A 169 -13.33 -20.89 7.68
C ARG A 169 -13.52 -20.34 9.09
N LEU A 170 -12.46 -20.24 9.88
CA LEU A 170 -12.53 -19.72 11.26
C LEU A 170 -12.83 -18.21 11.31
N GLU A 171 -12.38 -17.44 10.31
CA GLU A 171 -12.73 -16.02 10.14
C GLU A 171 -14.21 -15.85 9.78
N LEU A 172 -14.74 -16.67 8.85
CA LEU A 172 -16.16 -16.64 8.46
C LEU A 172 -17.09 -17.00 9.63
N GLU A 173 -16.69 -17.96 10.46
CA GLU A 173 -17.44 -18.33 11.67
C GLU A 173 -17.27 -17.32 12.82
N GLY A 174 -16.40 -16.30 12.65
CA GLY A 174 -16.15 -15.25 13.63
C GLY A 174 -15.39 -15.71 14.88
N ILE A 175 -14.72 -16.87 14.82
CA ILE A 175 -13.85 -17.39 15.89
C ILE A 175 -12.52 -16.66 15.82
N VAL A 176 -11.90 -16.60 14.65
CA VAL A 176 -10.77 -15.70 14.43
C VAL A 176 -11.34 -14.32 14.19
N LYS A 177 -11.11 -13.40 15.13
CA LYS A 177 -11.62 -12.04 15.00
C LYS A 177 -10.81 -11.26 13.98
N GLN A 178 -9.48 -11.27 14.13
CA GLN A 178 -8.56 -10.51 13.29
C GLN A 178 -7.19 -11.16 13.26
N VAL A 179 -6.52 -11.02 12.12
CA VAL A 179 -5.09 -11.28 11.91
C VAL A 179 -4.45 -9.96 11.51
N PHE A 180 -3.45 -9.50 12.25
CA PHE A 180 -2.77 -8.25 11.94
C PHE A 180 -1.27 -8.34 12.20
N PRO A 181 -0.45 -7.60 11.43
CA PRO A 181 0.97 -7.52 11.70
C PRO A 181 1.27 -6.71 12.96
N LEU A 182 2.31 -7.12 13.68
CA LEU A 182 2.80 -6.42 14.86
C LEU A 182 3.72 -5.27 14.47
N HIS A 183 3.62 -4.17 15.21
CA HIS A 183 4.47 -3.00 15.00
C HIS A 183 5.82 -3.13 15.72
N ASP A 184 6.90 -2.80 15.02
CA ASP A 184 8.19 -2.55 15.65
C ASP A 184 8.18 -1.17 16.31
N GLU A 185 8.04 -1.16 17.64
CA GLU A 185 8.03 0.02 18.50
C GLU A 185 9.25 0.94 18.29
N ILE A 186 10.42 0.36 18.04
CA ILE A 186 11.68 1.11 17.92
C ILE A 186 11.67 1.87 16.61
N LYS A 187 11.38 1.17 15.49
CA LYS A 187 11.26 1.80 14.17
C LYS A 187 10.14 2.84 14.13
N ARG A 188 8.98 2.52 14.72
CA ARG A 188 7.84 3.45 14.79
C ARG A 188 8.18 4.73 15.53
N LYS A 189 8.80 4.64 16.71
CA LYS A 189 9.18 5.82 17.49
C LYS A 189 10.24 6.66 16.78
N LYS A 190 11.21 6.00 16.13
CA LYS A 190 12.22 6.69 15.30
C LYS A 190 11.55 7.48 14.18
N LEU A 191 10.68 6.83 13.39
CA LEU A 191 9.96 7.46 12.28
C LEU A 191 9.04 8.58 12.76
N LEU A 192 8.35 8.39 13.89
CA LEU A 192 7.49 9.43 14.47
C LEU A 192 8.31 10.66 14.89
N ARG A 193 9.48 10.47 15.48
CA ARG A 193 10.36 11.57 15.92
C ARG A 193 11.05 12.28 14.75
N SER A 194 11.52 11.54 13.74
CA SER A 194 12.26 12.13 12.61
C SER A 194 11.35 12.81 11.59
N TRP A 195 10.12 12.33 11.44
CA TRP A 195 9.19 12.82 10.42
C TRP A 195 7.95 13.48 11.01
N ALA A 196 7.06 12.74 11.67
CA ALA A 196 5.74 13.25 12.05
C ALA A 196 5.76 14.37 13.11
N LEU A 197 6.75 14.36 13.99
CA LEU A 197 6.95 15.36 15.04
C LEU A 197 7.98 16.42 14.67
N ASN A 198 8.62 16.31 13.51
CA ASN A 198 9.60 17.27 13.04
C ASN A 198 8.90 18.38 12.24
N TRP A 199 8.49 19.45 12.94
CA TRP A 199 7.73 20.57 12.37
C TRP A 199 8.53 21.41 11.36
N TRP A 200 9.86 21.28 11.33
CA TRP A 200 10.70 22.07 10.43
C TRP A 200 10.68 21.55 8.98
N ASP A 201 10.37 20.27 8.78
CA ASP A 201 10.42 19.57 7.49
C ASP A 201 9.03 19.20 6.94
N PHE A 202 8.10 20.16 6.95
CA PHE A 202 6.69 19.95 6.56
C PHE A 202 6.49 19.34 5.16
N THR A 203 7.45 19.53 4.23
CA THR A 203 7.36 19.05 2.84
C THR A 203 8.38 17.96 2.48
N ALA A 204 9.38 17.72 3.32
CA ALA A 204 10.45 16.75 3.06
C ALA A 204 10.16 15.45 3.82
N GLN A 205 9.37 14.58 3.19
CA GLN A 205 8.96 13.31 3.80
C GLN A 205 9.97 12.20 3.44
N PRO A 206 10.43 11.36 4.40
CA PRO A 206 11.31 10.23 4.12
C PRO A 206 10.52 9.06 3.54
N ILE A 207 10.16 9.16 2.25
CA ILE A 207 9.24 8.23 1.59
C ILE A 207 9.76 6.79 1.62
N ASP A 208 11.08 6.58 1.55
CA ASP A 208 11.67 5.24 1.56
C ASP A 208 11.58 4.55 2.92
N GLU A 209 11.71 5.31 4.01
CA GLU A 209 11.52 4.78 5.36
C GLU A 209 10.04 4.43 5.61
N ILE A 210 9.14 5.29 5.12
CA ILE A 210 7.68 5.04 5.17
C ILE A 210 7.34 3.80 4.34
N TYR A 211 7.94 3.65 3.15
CA TYR A 211 7.78 2.47 2.31
C TYR A 211 8.28 1.20 3.00
N ALA A 212 9.46 1.23 3.62
CA ALA A 212 10.02 0.07 4.31
C ALA A 212 9.17 -0.39 5.51
N TYR A 213 8.47 0.54 6.18
CA TYR A 213 7.69 0.24 7.38
C TYR A 213 6.20 -0.04 7.10
N PHE A 214 5.54 0.78 6.30
CA PHE A 214 4.09 0.70 6.03
C PHE A 214 3.75 0.06 4.67
N GLY A 215 4.75 -0.12 3.81
CA GLY A 215 4.56 -0.67 2.46
C GLY A 215 4.04 0.34 1.44
N THR A 216 3.82 -0.17 0.24
CA THR A 216 3.58 0.63 -0.98
C THR A 216 2.37 1.55 -0.88
N LYS A 217 1.21 1.05 -0.46
CA LYS A 217 -0.05 1.81 -0.52
C LYS A 217 0.04 3.11 0.28
N ILE A 218 0.58 3.01 1.49
CA ILE A 218 0.74 4.13 2.42
C ILE A 218 1.86 5.06 1.94
N ALA A 219 2.98 4.49 1.46
CA ALA A 219 4.08 5.29 0.94
C ALA A 219 3.72 6.11 -0.31
N VAL A 220 2.98 5.55 -1.26
CA VAL A 220 2.47 6.28 -2.44
C VAL A 220 1.53 7.40 -2.01
N TYR A 221 0.67 7.16 -1.03
CA TYR A 221 -0.23 8.19 -0.48
C TYR A 221 0.57 9.36 0.12
N PHE A 222 1.54 9.09 0.99
CA PHE A 222 2.37 10.15 1.57
C PHE A 222 3.27 10.83 0.52
N ALA A 223 3.75 10.08 -0.47
CA ALA A 223 4.48 10.65 -1.62
C ALA A 223 3.65 11.64 -2.43
N PHE A 224 2.37 11.31 -2.66
CA PHE A 224 1.40 12.19 -3.32
C PHE A 224 1.15 13.42 -2.47
N LEU A 225 0.81 13.22 -1.20
CA LEU A 225 0.50 14.29 -0.26
C LEU A 225 1.66 15.29 -0.15
N GLY A 226 2.88 14.82 0.07
CA GLY A 226 4.07 15.69 0.15
C GLY A 226 4.33 16.46 -1.14
N MET A 227 4.15 15.84 -2.30
CA MET A 227 4.28 16.53 -3.58
C MET A 227 3.18 17.57 -3.77
N TYR A 228 1.93 17.22 -3.48
CA TYR A 228 0.78 18.11 -3.60
C TYR A 228 0.93 19.34 -2.71
N THR A 229 1.28 19.15 -1.44
CA THR A 229 1.51 20.25 -0.49
C THR A 229 2.62 21.19 -0.97
N ARG A 230 3.73 20.65 -1.50
CA ARG A 230 4.81 21.48 -2.05
C ARG A 230 4.40 22.23 -3.31
N TRP A 231 3.60 21.62 -4.18
CA TRP A 231 3.09 22.26 -5.39
C TRP A 231 2.01 23.31 -5.09
N MET A 232 1.23 23.13 -4.02
CA MET A 232 0.22 24.08 -3.55
C MET A 232 0.81 25.42 -3.07
N ILE A 233 2.10 25.46 -2.74
CA ILE A 233 2.79 26.71 -2.38
C ILE A 233 2.72 27.73 -3.53
N PHE A 234 2.78 27.29 -4.79
CA PHE A 234 2.69 28.20 -5.93
C PHE A 234 1.31 28.89 -6.04
N PRO A 235 0.18 28.16 -6.12
CA PRO A 235 -1.15 28.77 -6.08
C PRO A 235 -1.40 29.61 -4.83
N ALA A 236 -0.95 29.14 -3.66
CA ALA A 236 -1.16 29.84 -2.39
C ALA A 236 -0.42 31.19 -2.35
N THR A 237 0.84 31.23 -2.77
CA THR A 237 1.62 32.48 -2.83
C THR A 237 1.02 33.46 -3.84
N PHE A 238 0.63 33.00 -5.02
CA PHE A 238 -0.02 33.87 -6.01
C PHE A 238 -1.37 34.39 -5.49
N GLY A 239 -2.21 33.54 -4.91
CA GLY A 239 -3.47 33.94 -4.31
C GLY A 239 -3.30 34.97 -3.19
N LEU A 240 -2.29 34.81 -2.32
CA LEU A 240 -1.97 35.78 -1.28
C LEU A 240 -1.51 37.13 -1.85
N ILE A 241 -0.70 37.12 -2.92
CA ILE A 241 -0.27 38.36 -3.59
C ILE A 241 -1.49 39.11 -4.15
N LEU A 242 -2.43 38.40 -4.77
CA LEU A 242 -3.68 38.99 -5.28
C LEU A 242 -4.57 39.56 -4.19
N GLN A 243 -4.55 38.94 -3.00
CA GLN A 243 -5.33 39.40 -1.86
C GLN A 243 -4.73 40.66 -1.20
N LEU A 244 -3.38 40.75 -1.15
CA LEU A 244 -2.68 41.81 -0.43
C LEU A 244 -2.39 43.05 -1.28
N ILE A 245 -2.29 42.91 -2.60
CA ILE A 245 -1.98 44.01 -3.52
C ILE A 245 -3.22 44.44 -4.27
N ASP A 246 -3.57 45.73 -4.19
CA ASP A 246 -4.63 46.29 -5.02
C ASP A 246 -4.08 46.69 -6.40
N PHE A 247 -4.47 45.93 -7.44
CA PHE A 247 -4.00 46.14 -8.81
C PHE A 247 -4.77 47.20 -9.61
N GLY A 248 -5.76 47.87 -9.00
CA GLY A 248 -6.51 48.96 -9.66
C GLY A 248 -7.07 48.56 -11.04
N SER A 249 -6.66 49.27 -12.09
CA SER A 249 -7.08 49.01 -13.48
C SER A 249 -6.55 47.69 -14.07
N LEU A 250 -5.43 47.17 -13.56
CA LEU A 250 -4.84 45.91 -14.05
C LEU A 250 -5.60 44.66 -13.62
N LYS A 251 -6.60 44.78 -12.72
CA LYS A 251 -7.44 43.65 -12.26
C LYS A 251 -8.05 42.85 -13.41
N LEU A 252 -8.51 43.53 -14.46
CA LEU A 252 -9.12 42.90 -15.64
C LEU A 252 -8.14 41.98 -16.41
N LEU A 253 -6.83 42.23 -16.32
CA LEU A 253 -5.81 41.38 -16.92
C LEU A 253 -5.32 40.30 -15.95
N VAL A 254 -5.12 40.68 -14.69
CA VAL A 254 -4.51 39.84 -13.66
C VAL A 254 -5.41 38.66 -13.26
N PHE A 255 -6.73 38.86 -13.14
CA PHE A 255 -7.64 37.76 -12.76
C PHE A 255 -7.73 36.65 -13.82
N PRO A 256 -7.94 36.93 -15.12
CA PRO A 256 -7.88 35.89 -16.15
C PRO A 256 -6.51 35.20 -16.21
N ALA A 257 -5.41 35.95 -16.05
CA ALA A 257 -4.07 35.38 -16.02
C ALA A 257 -3.89 34.41 -14.83
N PHE A 258 -4.47 34.72 -13.67
CA PHE A 258 -4.49 33.83 -12.51
C PHE A 258 -5.28 32.54 -12.80
N PHE A 259 -6.48 32.64 -13.37
CA PHE A 259 -7.27 31.45 -13.73
C PHE A 259 -6.52 30.54 -14.71
N ILE A 260 -5.92 31.12 -15.77
CA ILE A 260 -5.10 30.38 -16.72
C ILE A 260 -3.91 29.72 -16.01
N SER A 261 -3.26 30.43 -15.09
CA SER A 261 -2.14 29.92 -14.30
C SER A 261 -2.53 28.76 -13.39
N ILE A 262 -3.72 28.78 -12.79
CA ILE A 262 -4.25 27.69 -11.95
C ILE A 262 -4.59 26.46 -12.79
N VAL A 263 -5.22 26.63 -13.95
CA VAL A 263 -5.52 25.53 -14.87
C VAL A 263 -4.21 24.90 -15.37
N LEU A 264 -3.23 25.72 -15.75
CA LEU A 264 -1.90 25.26 -16.14
C LEU A 264 -1.22 24.51 -14.99
N TRP A 265 -1.26 25.05 -13.78
CA TRP A 265 -0.72 24.40 -12.58
C TRP A 265 -1.33 23.02 -12.34
N ALA A 266 -2.65 22.88 -12.43
CA ALA A 266 -3.34 21.61 -12.19
C ALA A 266 -2.88 20.53 -13.18
N VAL A 267 -2.78 20.90 -14.46
CA VAL A 267 -2.36 19.99 -15.54
C VAL A 267 -0.91 19.59 -15.37
N LEU A 268 -0.03 20.55 -15.10
CA LEU A 268 1.38 20.27 -14.81
C LEU A 268 1.52 19.37 -13.58
N PHE A 269 0.79 19.65 -12.49
CA PHE A 269 0.83 18.83 -11.28
C PHE A 269 0.48 17.37 -11.58
N PHE A 270 -0.62 17.10 -12.30
CA PHE A 270 -1.01 15.75 -12.65
C PHE A 270 0.02 15.04 -13.56
N GLN A 271 0.61 15.75 -14.53
CA GLN A 271 1.63 15.17 -15.40
C GLN A 271 2.92 14.83 -14.64
N PHE A 272 3.39 15.74 -13.78
CA PHE A 272 4.55 15.49 -12.92
C PHE A 272 4.27 14.39 -11.89
N TRP A 273 3.05 14.29 -11.38
CA TRP A 273 2.65 13.21 -10.48
C TRP A 273 2.71 11.86 -11.20
N LYS A 274 2.18 11.76 -12.42
CA LYS A 274 2.28 10.54 -13.24
C LYS A 274 3.75 10.11 -13.40
N ARG A 275 4.64 11.06 -13.71
CA ARG A 275 6.08 10.79 -13.83
C ARG A 275 6.70 10.33 -12.51
N LYS A 276 6.40 11.02 -11.40
CA LYS A 276 6.91 10.66 -10.07
C LYS A 276 6.41 9.29 -9.62
N ASN A 277 5.12 9.01 -9.83
CA ASN A 277 4.51 7.72 -9.49
C ASN A 277 5.13 6.58 -10.29
N SER A 278 5.39 6.77 -11.59
CA SER A 278 6.10 5.79 -12.41
C SER A 278 7.53 5.54 -11.91
N ALA A 279 8.27 6.61 -11.57
CA ALA A 279 9.60 6.50 -11.00
C ALA A 279 9.62 5.77 -9.65
N LEU A 280 8.63 6.03 -8.77
CA LEU A 280 8.49 5.34 -7.48
C LEU A 280 8.14 3.86 -7.68
N SER A 281 7.25 3.54 -8.62
CA SER A 281 6.90 2.16 -8.94
C SER A 281 8.10 1.35 -9.46
N ALA A 282 8.93 1.96 -10.31
CA ALA A 282 10.15 1.34 -10.80
C ALA A 282 11.19 1.17 -9.67
N ARG A 283 11.39 2.22 -8.85
CA ARG A 283 12.36 2.22 -7.75
C ARG A 283 12.05 1.19 -6.66
N TRP A 284 10.77 1.01 -6.34
CA TRP A 284 10.34 0.05 -5.32
C TRP A 284 10.07 -1.33 -5.88
N HIS A 285 10.47 -1.58 -7.14
CA HIS A 285 10.25 -2.83 -7.86
C HIS A 285 8.84 -3.36 -7.62
N LEU A 286 7.83 -2.51 -7.83
CA LEU A 286 6.42 -2.90 -7.76
C LEU A 286 6.11 -3.80 -8.96
N ASN A 287 6.68 -5.00 -8.95
CA ASN A 287 6.18 -6.11 -9.71
C ASN A 287 4.82 -6.42 -9.11
N PHE A 288 3.79 -5.75 -9.62
CA PHE A 288 2.43 -6.27 -9.60
C PHE A 288 2.44 -7.55 -10.44
N SER A 289 3.08 -8.62 -9.95
CA SER A 289 2.56 -9.94 -10.21
C SER A 289 1.25 -9.96 -9.42
N VAL A 290 0.19 -9.51 -10.09
CA VAL A 290 -1.14 -10.08 -9.89
C VAL A 290 -0.97 -11.58 -10.16
N SER A 291 -0.42 -12.31 -9.19
CA SER A 291 -0.88 -13.65 -8.95
C SER A 291 -2.28 -13.43 -8.38
N THR A 292 -3.24 -13.60 -9.27
CA THR A 292 -4.63 -13.90 -8.97
C THR A 292 -4.67 -15.00 -7.91
N SER A 293 -4.50 -14.63 -6.64
CA SER A 293 -5.01 -15.41 -5.52
C SER A 293 -6.44 -14.91 -5.34
N GLU A 294 -7.36 -15.59 -6.00
CA GLU A 294 -8.77 -15.51 -5.71
C GLU A 294 -8.99 -15.53 -4.19
N GLY A 295 -9.92 -14.69 -3.71
CA GLY A 295 -10.50 -14.85 -2.39
C GLY A 295 -10.21 -13.76 -1.36
N TYR A 296 -10.32 -12.48 -1.73
CA TYR A 296 -11.10 -11.50 -0.93
C TYR A 296 -11.30 -10.20 -1.73
N LYS A 297 -12.52 -10.03 -2.27
CA LYS A 297 -13.00 -8.74 -2.79
C LYS A 297 -13.23 -7.82 -1.58
N LEU A 298 -12.30 -6.92 -1.29
CA LEU A 298 -12.64 -5.70 -0.56
C LEU A 298 -13.31 -4.78 -1.59
N SER A 299 -14.63 -4.64 -1.48
CA SER A 299 -15.46 -3.79 -2.35
C SER A 299 -14.92 -2.36 -2.37
N GLY A 300 -14.54 -1.89 -3.56
CA GLY A 300 -13.95 -0.57 -3.75
C GLY A 300 -13.61 -0.31 -5.22
N ARG A 301 -14.65 -0.12 -6.03
CA ARG A 301 -14.69 0.64 -7.30
C ARG A 301 -13.47 0.49 -8.22
N GLU A 302 -13.59 -0.40 -9.19
CA GLU A 302 -12.68 -0.59 -10.32
C GLU A 302 -12.35 0.76 -10.99
N TRP A 303 -11.06 1.01 -11.19
CA TRP A 303 -10.55 2.07 -12.05
C TRP A 303 -9.87 1.42 -13.25
N ASN A 304 -10.40 1.72 -14.42
CA ASN A 304 -9.99 1.22 -15.72
C ASN A 304 -8.47 1.33 -15.93
N SER A 305 -7.81 0.19 -16.16
CA SER A 305 -6.41 0.14 -16.60
C SER A 305 -6.36 -0.27 -18.07
N LEU A 306 -5.95 0.67 -18.93
CA LEU A 306 -5.43 0.37 -20.25
C LEU A 306 -3.97 -0.09 -20.07
N GLN A 307 -3.72 -1.39 -20.18
CA GLN A 307 -2.38 -1.92 -20.45
C GLN A 307 -2.27 -2.21 -21.96
N PRO A 308 -1.13 -1.92 -22.61
CA PRO A 308 -0.88 -2.41 -23.96
C PRO A 308 -0.51 -3.91 -23.94
N PRO A 309 -0.88 -4.70 -24.96
CA PRO A 309 -0.52 -6.11 -25.05
C PRO A 309 0.99 -6.31 -25.23
N LEU A 310 1.55 -7.23 -24.43
CA LEU A 310 2.91 -7.73 -24.58
C LEU A 310 2.88 -8.96 -25.51
N GLU A 311 2.95 -8.73 -26.82
CA GLU A 311 3.41 -9.73 -27.78
C GLU A 311 4.50 -9.13 -28.66
N LEU A 312 5.45 -9.98 -29.06
CA LEU A 312 6.66 -9.72 -29.85
C LEU A 312 7.89 -9.24 -29.07
N VAL A 313 8.66 -10.17 -28.50
CA VAL A 313 10.11 -10.25 -28.79
C VAL A 313 10.55 -11.71 -28.80
N LYS A 314 10.47 -12.35 -29.96
CA LYS A 314 11.34 -13.46 -30.33
C LYS A 314 11.80 -13.25 -31.77
N ASN A 315 12.92 -12.54 -31.91
CA ASN A 315 14.04 -12.87 -32.81
C ASN A 315 14.86 -11.63 -33.21
N SER A 316 16.15 -11.92 -33.42
CA SER A 316 17.15 -11.14 -34.17
C SER A 316 17.85 -10.03 -33.41
N GLY A 317 19.09 -10.31 -33.03
CA GLY A 317 20.06 -9.28 -32.68
C GLY A 317 20.54 -8.59 -33.94
N ILE A 318 20.30 -7.28 -34.04
CA ILE A 318 21.13 -6.27 -34.70
C ILE A 318 20.76 -4.92 -34.06
N ASP A 319 21.77 -4.21 -33.54
CA ASP A 319 21.77 -2.79 -33.11
C ASP A 319 20.79 -2.33 -32.00
N LYS A 320 20.95 -2.91 -30.80
CA LYS A 320 20.22 -2.54 -29.56
C LYS A 320 20.31 -1.06 -29.15
N THR A 321 21.28 -0.31 -29.67
CA THR A 321 21.49 1.11 -29.35
C THR A 321 20.55 2.00 -30.17
N LYS A 322 20.45 1.76 -31.48
CA LYS A 322 19.54 2.52 -32.35
C LYS A 322 18.07 2.20 -32.09
N GLU A 323 17.78 0.94 -31.75
CA GLU A 323 16.41 0.52 -31.43
C GLU A 323 15.92 1.15 -30.10
N LYS A 324 16.79 1.24 -29.09
CA LYS A 324 16.50 1.97 -27.84
C LYS A 324 16.28 3.46 -28.07
N GLU A 325 17.10 4.11 -28.89
CA GLU A 325 16.93 5.52 -29.24
C GLU A 325 15.64 5.76 -30.04
N ALA A 326 15.28 4.84 -30.95
CA ALA A 326 14.04 4.91 -31.72
C ALA A 326 12.80 4.69 -30.83
N LEU A 327 12.85 3.72 -29.91
CA LEU A 327 11.76 3.46 -28.97
C LEU A 327 11.57 4.62 -28.00
N GLN A 328 12.68 5.16 -27.46
CA GLN A 328 12.66 6.33 -26.58
C GLN A 328 12.13 7.58 -27.30
N ARG A 329 12.46 7.77 -28.58
CA ARG A 329 11.87 8.82 -29.42
C ARG A 329 10.37 8.58 -29.64
N TYR A 330 9.95 7.35 -29.93
CA TYR A 330 8.54 7.03 -30.18
C TYR A 330 7.68 7.24 -28.93
N GLU A 331 8.18 6.84 -27.75
CA GLU A 331 7.57 7.13 -26.45
C GLU A 331 7.49 8.64 -26.20
N TRP A 332 8.59 9.38 -26.40
CA TRP A 332 8.59 10.85 -26.27
C TRP A 332 7.61 11.54 -27.20
N PHE A 333 7.49 11.09 -28.45
CA PHE A 333 6.50 11.61 -29.40
C PHE A 333 5.05 11.29 -28.97
N GLY A 334 4.82 10.11 -28.37
CA GLY A 334 3.55 9.76 -27.76
C GLY A 334 3.18 10.67 -26.59
N TYR A 335 4.13 10.93 -25.68
CA TYR A 335 3.96 11.85 -24.55
C TYR A 335 3.75 13.30 -25.00
N LEU A 336 4.50 13.76 -26.00
CA LEU A 336 4.38 15.11 -26.55
C LEU A 336 3.03 15.32 -27.25
N LYS A 337 2.54 14.32 -28.01
CA LYS A 337 1.20 14.37 -28.61
C LYS A 337 0.11 14.43 -27.55
N ARG A 338 0.24 13.69 -26.45
CA ARG A 338 -0.73 13.71 -25.35
C ARG A 338 -0.73 15.07 -24.64
N PHE A 339 0.45 15.61 -24.37
CA PHE A 339 0.60 16.96 -23.81
C PHE A 339 0.00 18.03 -24.73
N ARG A 340 0.29 17.96 -26.03
CA ARG A 340 -0.26 18.89 -27.03
C ARG A 340 -1.79 18.79 -27.11
N ASN A 341 -2.35 17.58 -27.09
CA ASN A 341 -3.79 17.39 -27.12
C ASN A 341 -4.47 17.89 -25.83
N ASP A 342 -3.87 17.64 -24.67
CA ASP A 342 -4.37 18.15 -23.39
C ASP A 342 -4.33 19.70 -23.37
N VAL A 343 -3.22 20.31 -23.82
CA VAL A 343 -3.09 21.78 -23.96
C VAL A 343 -4.11 22.35 -24.94
N ILE A 344 -4.38 21.68 -26.06
CA ILE A 344 -5.41 22.10 -27.02
C ILE A 344 -6.81 22.03 -26.39
N ILE A 345 -7.13 20.99 -25.62
CA ILE A 345 -8.42 20.87 -24.93
C ILE A 345 -8.57 21.98 -23.89
N ILE A 346 -7.52 22.25 -23.11
CA ILE A 346 -7.51 23.33 -22.11
C ILE A 346 -7.65 24.70 -22.76
N LEU A 347 -6.91 24.95 -23.84
CA LEU A 347 -7.01 26.19 -24.60
C LEU A 347 -8.40 26.35 -25.21
N SER A 348 -9.00 25.28 -25.73
CA SER A 348 -10.38 25.29 -26.23
C SER A 348 -11.39 25.58 -25.12
N ILE A 349 -11.22 25.02 -23.92
CA ILE A 349 -12.12 25.30 -22.78
C ILE A 349 -11.97 26.76 -22.33
N ILE A 350 -10.74 27.28 -22.21
CA ILE A 350 -10.48 28.66 -21.82
C ILE A 350 -11.00 29.65 -22.88
N CYS A 351 -10.79 29.35 -24.16
CA CYS A 351 -11.22 30.23 -25.26
C CYS A 351 -12.71 30.16 -25.59
N LEU A 352 -13.43 29.11 -25.18
CA LEU A 352 -14.88 28.99 -25.43
C LEU A 352 -15.74 29.32 -24.20
N GLN A 353 -15.30 28.96 -22.99
CA GLN A 353 -16.11 29.12 -21.78
C GLN A 353 -16.09 30.57 -21.25
N LEU A 354 -14.93 31.25 -21.28
CA LEU A 354 -14.79 32.61 -20.76
C LEU A 354 -15.52 33.68 -21.59
N PRO A 355 -15.47 33.68 -22.93
CA PRO A 355 -16.21 34.64 -23.73
C PRO A 355 -17.72 34.41 -23.68
N PHE A 356 -18.16 33.16 -23.51
CA PHE A 356 -19.58 32.83 -23.39
C PHE A 356 -20.19 33.38 -22.08
N GLU A 357 -19.51 33.21 -20.96
CA GLU A 357 -19.94 33.77 -19.66
C GLU A 357 -19.88 35.32 -19.64
N LEU A 358 -18.86 35.91 -20.27
CA LEU A 358 -18.75 37.37 -20.39
C LEU A 358 -19.85 37.96 -21.29
N ALA A 359 -20.13 37.31 -22.42
CA ALA A 359 -21.23 37.69 -23.31
C ALA A 359 -22.60 37.52 -22.63
N TYR A 360 -22.79 36.44 -21.86
CA TYR A 360 -24.00 36.20 -21.09
C TYR A 360 -24.23 37.29 -20.02
N ALA A 361 -23.19 37.64 -19.25
CA ALA A 361 -23.26 38.71 -18.25
C ALA A 361 -23.60 40.07 -18.89
N HIS A 362 -22.97 40.40 -20.02
CA HIS A 362 -23.25 41.65 -20.75
C HIS A 362 -24.67 41.67 -21.34
N LEU A 363 -25.16 40.54 -21.85
CA LEU A 363 -26.53 40.45 -22.36
C LEU A 363 -27.55 40.64 -21.23
N TYR A 364 -27.26 40.11 -20.04
CA TYR A 364 -28.12 40.23 -18.86
C TYR A 364 -28.18 41.66 -18.31
N GLU A 365 -27.07 42.40 -18.33
CA GLU A 365 -27.07 43.83 -17.96
C GLU A 365 -27.83 44.69 -18.96
N VAL A 366 -27.68 44.44 -20.27
CA VAL A 366 -28.42 45.17 -21.32
C VAL A 366 -29.92 44.88 -21.21
N LEU A 367 -30.32 43.61 -21.05
CA LEU A 367 -31.74 43.23 -20.89
C LEU A 367 -32.37 43.86 -19.64
N LYS A 368 -31.61 43.97 -18.55
CA LYS A 368 -32.05 44.62 -17.31
C LYS A 368 -32.22 46.13 -17.49
N SER A 369 -31.41 46.77 -18.33
CA SER A 369 -31.52 48.21 -18.60
C SER A 369 -32.73 48.57 -19.48
N ASP A 370 -33.13 47.67 -20.39
CA ASP A 370 -34.29 47.85 -21.26
C ASP A 370 -35.63 47.56 -20.56
N MET A 371 -35.66 46.75 -19.50
CA MET A 371 -36.88 46.53 -18.69
C MET A 371 -37.17 47.64 -17.67
N VAL A 372 -36.26 48.61 -17.50
CA VAL A 372 -36.36 49.71 -16.51
C VAL A 372 -36.68 51.06 -17.16
N LYS A 373 -36.77 51.12 -18.50
CA LYS A 373 -37.40 52.23 -19.25
C LYS A 373 -38.82 51.85 -19.62
#